data_AF-A0A2G9TYQ0-F1
#
_entry.id   AF-A0A2G9TYQ0-F1
#
_cell.length_a   1.000
_cell.length_b   1.000
_cell.length_c   1.000
_cell.angle_alpha   90.00
_cell.angle_beta   90.00
_cell.angle_gamma   90.00
#
_symmetry.space_group_name_H-M   'P 1'
#
loop_
_entity.id
_entity.type
_entity.pdbx_description
1 polymer ?
#
loop_
_entity_poly.entity_id
_entity_poly.type
_entity_poly.pdbx_seq_one_letter_code
_entity_poly.pdbx_strand_id
1 'polypeptide(L)'
;ACPNSQVVAAYDINTTANKIYTYNFPETALCQNNIQAISTKHLEKLNAQLWTMSPPCQPFTKKGSQQGIDDHRCDSFMALLEKLKQMKNRPRLIFLENVLGFETSSVHKELISTLTELQYGPDFVDGNRLTAEALADEEVLHDVVRLFSPREVANLMCFPMEFKRPADATDKQLYRCLGNSVNVRVVAALLSKLLHN
;
A
#
# COMPACT_ATOMS: atom_id res chain seq x y z
N ALA A 1 -1.70 14.91 10.38
CA ALA A 1 -0.79 14.61 9.25
C ALA A 1 -0.57 15.89 8.46
N CYS A 2 0.53 15.98 7.72
CA CYS A 2 1.07 17.20 7.11
C CYS A 2 0.02 18.14 6.50
N PRO A 3 -0.29 19.29 7.14
CA PRO A 3 -1.41 20.15 6.74
C PRO A 3 -1.24 20.80 5.36
N ASN A 4 -0.05 20.70 4.76
CA ASN A 4 0.30 21.31 3.47
C ASN A 4 0.59 20.26 2.37
N SER A 5 0.23 18.99 2.56
CA SER A 5 0.39 17.96 1.51
C SER A 5 -0.89 17.80 0.68
N GLN A 6 -0.75 17.76 -0.64
CA GLN A 6 -1.85 17.49 -1.58
C GLN A 6 -1.58 16.21 -2.38
N VAL A 7 -2.58 15.35 -2.50
CA VAL A 7 -2.51 14.19 -3.41
C VAL A 7 -2.80 14.66 -4.83
N VAL A 8 -1.76 14.73 -5.66
CA VAL A 8 -1.88 15.21 -7.06
C VAL A 8 -2.48 14.17 -8.00
N ALA A 9 -2.35 12.87 -7.66
CA ALA A 9 -2.97 11.77 -8.39
C ALA A 9 -3.00 10.50 -7.53
N ALA A 10 -4.01 9.65 -7.74
CA ALA A 10 -4.11 8.31 -7.20
C ALA A 10 -4.28 7.29 -8.33
N TYR A 11 -3.71 6.09 -8.19
CA TYR A 11 -3.74 5.03 -9.20
C TYR A 11 -4.09 3.69 -8.58
N ASP A 12 -5.15 3.04 -9.07
CA ASP A 12 -5.48 1.65 -8.74
C ASP A 12 -6.35 1.06 -9.86
N ILE A 13 -6.18 -0.23 -10.16
CA ILE A 13 -7.01 -0.94 -11.14
C ILE A 13 -8.34 -1.42 -10.55
N ASN A 14 -8.43 -1.52 -9.23
CA ASN A 14 -9.56 -2.09 -8.53
C ASN A 14 -10.73 -1.11 -8.49
N THR A 15 -11.75 -1.40 -9.28
CA THR A 15 -12.97 -0.59 -9.40
C THR A 15 -13.69 -0.37 -8.06
N THR A 16 -13.65 -1.35 -7.17
CA THR A 16 -14.28 -1.26 -5.84
C THR A 16 -13.50 -0.36 -4.91
N ALA A 17 -12.17 -0.50 -4.89
CA ALA A 17 -11.29 0.38 -4.11
C ALA A 17 -11.41 1.82 -4.60
N ASN A 18 -11.40 2.02 -5.92
CA ASN A 18 -11.58 3.33 -6.56
C ASN A 18 -12.90 3.99 -6.21
N LYS A 19 -13.99 3.23 -6.26
CA LYS A 19 -15.31 3.71 -5.87
C LYS A 19 -15.34 4.21 -4.42
N ILE A 20 -14.75 3.44 -3.49
CA ILE A 20 -14.64 3.84 -2.09
C ILE A 20 -13.71 5.05 -1.95
N TYR A 21 -12.60 5.09 -2.69
CA TYR A 21 -11.65 6.20 -2.67
C TYR A 21 -12.31 7.50 -3.14
N THR A 22 -12.92 7.53 -4.32
CA THR A 22 -13.60 8.72 -4.88
C THR A 22 -14.72 9.22 -3.97
N TYR A 23 -15.45 8.32 -3.31
CA TYR A 23 -16.49 8.72 -2.37
C TYR A 23 -15.94 9.50 -1.17
N ASN A 24 -14.75 9.12 -0.67
CA ASN A 24 -14.14 9.76 0.49
C ASN A 24 -13.19 10.93 0.11
N PHE A 25 -12.69 10.94 -1.11
CA PHE A 25 -11.71 11.92 -1.62
C PHE A 25 -12.11 12.39 -3.03
N PRO A 26 -13.27 13.06 -3.19
CA PRO A 26 -13.83 13.39 -4.50
C PRO A 26 -12.99 14.40 -5.29
N GLU A 27 -12.16 15.19 -4.60
CA GLU A 27 -11.30 16.21 -5.21
C GLU A 27 -9.98 15.62 -5.75
N THR A 28 -9.63 14.38 -5.38
CA THR A 28 -8.40 13.74 -5.85
C THR A 28 -8.56 13.21 -7.27
N ALA A 29 -7.62 13.56 -8.15
CA ALA A 29 -7.54 12.98 -9.49
C ALA A 29 -7.22 11.48 -9.41
N LEU A 30 -8.25 10.64 -9.57
CA LEU A 30 -8.12 9.19 -9.57
C LEU A 30 -8.02 8.64 -10.99
N CYS A 31 -6.97 7.87 -11.25
CA CYS A 31 -6.77 7.16 -12.51
C CYS A 31 -6.99 5.66 -12.31
N GLN A 32 -8.10 5.15 -12.84
CA GLN A 32 -8.37 3.72 -12.89
C GLN A 32 -7.65 3.07 -14.07
N ASN A 33 -6.35 2.83 -13.93
CA ASN A 33 -5.55 2.24 -14.99
C ASN A 33 -4.39 1.42 -14.42
N ASN A 34 -3.88 0.48 -15.23
CA ASN A 34 -2.67 -0.25 -14.89
C ASN A 34 -1.49 0.73 -14.93
N ILE A 35 -0.71 0.80 -13.85
CA ILE A 35 0.45 1.69 -13.74
C ILE A 35 1.48 1.46 -14.85
N GLN A 36 1.55 0.23 -15.40
CA GLN A 36 2.41 -0.11 -16.54
C GLN A 36 2.08 0.73 -17.78
N ALA A 37 0.80 1.00 -18.01
CA ALA A 37 0.29 1.77 -19.16
C ALA A 37 0.54 3.28 -19.02
N ILE A 38 0.88 3.76 -17.82
CA ILE A 38 1.14 5.19 -17.59
C ILE A 38 2.56 5.54 -18.06
N SER A 39 2.68 6.51 -18.96
CA SER A 39 3.99 6.92 -19.47
C SER A 39 4.84 7.63 -18.41
N THR A 40 6.17 7.46 -18.47
CA THR A 40 7.12 8.17 -17.59
C THR A 40 6.93 9.68 -17.66
N LYS A 41 6.77 10.23 -18.88
CA LYS A 41 6.54 11.66 -19.11
C LYS A 41 5.28 12.18 -18.41
N HIS A 42 4.22 11.35 -18.35
CA HIS A 42 3.02 11.72 -17.63
C HIS A 42 3.28 11.80 -16.12
N LEU A 43 3.94 10.78 -15.54
CA LEU A 43 4.30 10.78 -14.12
C LEU A 43 5.20 11.96 -13.74
N GLU A 44 6.18 12.30 -14.58
CA GLU A 44 7.05 13.46 -14.37
C GLU A 44 6.27 14.79 -14.39
N LYS A 45 5.27 14.91 -15.27
CA LYS A 45 4.44 16.12 -15.38
C LYS A 45 3.64 16.40 -14.11
N LEU A 46 3.33 15.36 -13.32
CA LEU A 46 2.66 15.52 -12.03
C LEU A 46 3.53 16.28 -11.01
N ASN A 47 4.86 16.27 -11.20
CA ASN A 47 5.83 16.92 -10.33
C ASN A 47 5.62 16.57 -8.84
N ALA A 48 5.27 15.32 -8.56
CA ALA A 48 5.02 14.85 -7.21
C ALA A 48 6.35 14.73 -6.43
N GLN A 49 6.43 15.37 -5.26
CA GLN A 49 7.64 15.32 -4.44
C GLN A 49 7.75 14.03 -3.61
N LEU A 50 6.63 13.36 -3.37
CA LEU A 50 6.52 12.12 -2.61
C LEU A 50 5.72 11.10 -3.41
N TRP A 51 6.25 9.89 -3.56
CA TRP A 51 5.47 8.72 -3.96
C TRP A 51 5.18 7.87 -2.74
N THR A 52 3.91 7.54 -2.53
CA THR A 52 3.47 6.54 -1.54
C THR A 52 2.92 5.34 -2.27
N MET A 53 3.35 4.13 -1.93
CA MET A 53 2.91 2.91 -2.60
C MET A 53 2.86 1.71 -1.67
N SER A 54 1.95 0.80 -1.96
CA SER A 54 1.80 -0.51 -1.31
C SER A 54 1.65 -1.57 -2.41
N PRO A 55 2.74 -1.90 -3.14
CA PRO A 55 2.67 -2.82 -4.26
C PRO A 55 2.16 -4.21 -3.82
N PRO A 56 1.50 -4.96 -4.72
CA PRO A 56 0.93 -6.26 -4.38
C PRO A 56 1.99 -7.24 -3.87
N CYS A 57 1.54 -8.07 -2.94
CA CYS A 57 2.38 -8.59 -1.87
C CYS A 57 2.58 -10.12 -1.92
N GLN A 58 2.27 -10.75 -3.06
CA GLN A 58 2.27 -12.21 -3.16
C GLN A 58 2.67 -12.70 -4.55
N PRO A 59 3.40 -13.84 -4.63
CA PRO A 59 3.84 -14.71 -3.54
C PRO A 59 5.33 -14.51 -3.24
N PHE A 60 5.67 -14.22 -1.99
CA PHE A 60 7.07 -14.18 -1.54
C PHE A 60 7.60 -15.56 -1.10
N THR A 61 7.05 -16.66 -1.62
CA THR A 61 7.39 -18.01 -1.15
C THR A 61 8.61 -18.62 -1.84
N LYS A 62 9.62 -19.04 -1.05
CA LYS A 62 10.48 -20.20 -1.35
C LYS A 62 9.78 -21.49 -0.88
N LYS A 63 9.09 -22.21 -1.77
CA LYS A 63 8.72 -23.62 -1.54
C LYS A 63 8.74 -24.40 -2.86
N GLY A 64 9.83 -25.14 -3.05
CA GLY A 64 9.91 -26.42 -3.74
C GLY A 64 9.13 -26.59 -5.04
N SER A 65 9.64 -26.05 -6.14
CA SER A 65 9.59 -26.69 -7.45
C SER A 65 10.40 -25.83 -8.41
N GLN A 66 11.48 -26.39 -8.95
CA GLN A 66 12.08 -25.86 -10.16
C GLN A 66 11.10 -26.08 -11.31
N GLN A 67 10.18 -25.15 -11.53
CA GLN A 67 9.49 -24.94 -12.81
C GLN A 67 8.75 -23.61 -12.73
N GLY A 68 9.22 -22.64 -13.52
CA GLY A 68 8.92 -21.23 -13.39
C GLY A 68 7.53 -20.82 -13.85
N ILE A 69 7.09 -19.69 -13.30
CA ILE A 69 6.09 -18.80 -13.89
C ILE A 69 6.51 -17.39 -13.46
N ASP A 70 6.79 -16.52 -14.43
CA ASP A 70 6.85 -15.06 -14.24
C ASP A 70 5.64 -14.64 -13.40
N ASP A 71 5.87 -14.20 -12.16
CA ASP A 71 4.75 -13.76 -11.34
C ASP A 71 4.34 -12.35 -11.75
N HIS A 72 3.41 -12.31 -12.71
CA HIS A 72 2.88 -11.08 -13.31
C HIS A 72 2.33 -10.06 -12.31
N ARG A 73 2.09 -10.46 -11.05
CA ARG A 73 1.66 -9.56 -9.98
C ARG A 73 2.72 -8.51 -9.65
N CYS A 74 4.01 -8.85 -9.75
CA CYS A 74 5.11 -7.93 -9.49
C CYS A 74 5.45 -7.03 -10.70
N ASP A 75 4.96 -7.34 -11.91
CA ASP A 75 5.26 -6.61 -13.15
C ASP A 75 4.94 -5.12 -13.04
N SER A 76 3.83 -4.80 -12.36
CA SER A 76 3.42 -3.41 -12.14
C SER A 76 4.44 -2.62 -11.33
N PHE A 77 5.04 -3.25 -10.32
CA PHE A 77 6.06 -2.63 -9.49
C PHE A 77 7.41 -2.56 -10.22
N MET A 78 7.80 -3.61 -10.93
CA MET A 78 9.03 -3.62 -11.74
C MET A 78 8.98 -2.56 -12.85
N ALA A 79 7.85 -2.43 -13.55
CA ALA A 79 7.65 -1.38 -14.53
C ALA A 79 7.74 0.02 -13.91
N LEU A 80 7.31 0.19 -12.65
CA LEU A 80 7.42 1.46 -11.95
C LEU A 80 8.88 1.78 -11.60
N LEU A 81 9.68 0.79 -11.19
CA LEU A 81 11.13 0.96 -10.97
C LEU A 81 11.85 1.34 -12.26
N GLU A 82 11.52 0.70 -13.38
CA GLU A 82 12.08 1.05 -14.70
C GLU A 82 11.70 2.47 -15.14
N LYS A 83 10.45 2.89 -14.88
CA LYS A 83 10.04 4.29 -15.10
C LYS A 83 10.86 5.23 -14.23
N LEU A 84 11.04 4.91 -12.94
CA LEU A 84 11.83 5.72 -12.01
C LEU A 84 13.28 5.91 -12.49
N LYS A 85 13.93 4.85 -13.00
CA LYS A 85 15.28 4.91 -13.61
C LYS A 85 15.35 5.89 -14.79
N GLN A 86 14.27 6.02 -15.55
CA GLN A 86 14.19 6.88 -16.74
C GLN A 86 13.81 8.34 -16.43
N MET A 87 13.34 8.64 -15.21
CA MET A 87 12.89 9.98 -14.84
C MET A 87 14.07 10.95 -14.68
N LYS A 88 13.97 12.11 -15.32
CA LYS A 88 14.81 13.28 -15.07
C LYS A 88 14.41 13.97 -13.78
N ASN A 89 13.11 14.17 -13.57
CA ASN A 89 12.55 14.83 -12.39
C ASN A 89 11.84 13.81 -11.49
N ARG A 90 12.64 13.13 -10.66
CA ARG A 90 12.18 12.07 -9.76
C ARG A 90 11.55 12.62 -8.47
N PRO A 91 10.63 11.90 -7.80
CA PRO A 91 10.13 12.30 -6.49
C PRO A 91 11.29 12.38 -5.48
N ARG A 92 11.30 13.40 -4.62
CA ARG A 92 12.35 13.51 -3.58
C ARG A 92 12.28 12.36 -2.58
N LEU A 93 11.08 11.88 -2.29
CA LEU A 93 10.81 10.88 -1.27
C LEU A 93 9.98 9.73 -1.83
N ILE A 94 10.25 8.53 -1.34
CA ILE A 94 9.46 7.33 -1.63
C ILE A 94 9.11 6.69 -0.29
N PHE A 95 7.82 6.44 -0.06
CA PHE A 95 7.31 5.67 1.06
C PHE A 95 6.68 4.39 0.52
N LEU A 96 7.24 3.25 0.92
CA LEU A 96 6.78 1.94 0.47
C LEU A 96 6.38 1.10 1.67
N GLU A 97 5.17 0.57 1.64
CA GLU A 97 4.67 -0.42 2.60
C GLU A 97 4.58 -1.79 1.91
N ASN A 98 4.93 -2.85 2.65
CA ASN A 98 4.88 -4.23 2.17
C ASN A 98 4.78 -5.19 3.37
N VAL A 99 4.45 -6.47 3.13
CA VAL A 99 4.36 -7.46 4.22
C VAL A 99 5.72 -8.05 4.60
N LEU A 100 5.76 -8.64 5.80
CA LEU A 100 6.87 -9.43 6.30
C LEU A 100 7.29 -10.53 5.31
N GLY A 101 8.59 -10.64 5.04
CA GLY A 101 9.17 -11.53 4.06
C GLY A 101 9.54 -10.82 2.75
N PHE A 102 8.96 -9.65 2.48
CA PHE A 102 9.32 -8.82 1.32
C PHE A 102 10.81 -8.50 1.31
N GLU A 103 11.40 -8.19 2.47
CA GLU A 103 12.82 -7.84 2.65
C GLU A 103 13.80 -8.92 2.18
N THR A 104 13.35 -10.18 2.12
CA THR A 104 14.16 -11.31 1.63
C THR A 104 13.92 -11.66 0.16
N SER A 105 12.94 -11.02 -0.49
CA SER A 105 12.52 -11.31 -1.87
C SER A 105 13.51 -10.79 -2.92
N SER A 106 13.45 -11.35 -4.13
CA SER A 106 14.18 -10.82 -5.30
C SER A 106 13.72 -9.42 -5.68
N VAL A 107 12.42 -9.13 -5.52
CA VAL A 107 11.82 -7.84 -5.83
C VAL A 107 12.35 -6.75 -4.89
N HIS A 108 12.52 -7.04 -3.60
CA HIS A 108 13.16 -6.12 -2.67
C HIS A 108 14.63 -5.87 -3.05
N LYS A 109 15.38 -6.89 -3.48
CA LYS A 109 16.76 -6.71 -3.96
C LYS A 109 16.82 -5.75 -5.15
N GLU A 110 15.91 -5.89 -6.11
CA GLU A 110 15.82 -4.97 -7.24
C GLU A 110 15.47 -3.54 -6.80
N LEU A 111 14.51 -3.39 -5.87
CA LEU A 111 14.17 -2.09 -5.28
C LEU A 111 15.41 -1.44 -4.66
N ILE A 112 16.17 -2.16 -3.83
CA ILE A 112 17.35 -1.60 -3.16
C ILE A 112 18.47 -1.29 -4.17
N SER A 113 18.68 -2.13 -5.19
CA SER A 113 19.64 -1.82 -6.27
C SER A 113 19.25 -0.52 -6.97
N THR A 114 17.98 -0.43 -7.41
CA THR A 114 17.45 0.75 -8.11
C THR A 114 17.56 2.01 -7.26
N LEU A 115 17.17 1.96 -5.99
CA LEU A 115 17.24 3.11 -5.09
C LEU A 115 18.69 3.55 -4.82
N THR A 116 19.62 2.59 -4.69
CA THR A 116 21.06 2.88 -4.50
C THR A 116 21.67 3.51 -5.74
N GLU A 117 21.41 2.97 -6.92
CA GLU A 117 21.83 3.54 -8.21
C GLU A 117 21.32 4.98 -8.39
N LEU A 118 20.10 5.24 -7.91
CA LEU A 118 19.46 6.55 -7.96
C LEU A 118 19.78 7.45 -6.75
N GLN A 119 20.69 7.04 -5.87
CA GLN A 119 21.16 7.82 -4.71
C GLN A 119 20.06 8.18 -3.69
N TYR A 120 19.06 7.32 -3.50
CA TYR A 120 18.16 7.39 -2.34
C TYR A 120 18.81 6.70 -1.14
N GLY A 121 18.75 7.32 0.05
CA GLY A 121 19.16 6.70 1.31
C GLY A 121 17.98 5.94 1.95
N PRO A 122 18.09 4.63 2.23
CA PRO A 122 16.98 3.90 2.83
C PRO A 122 16.99 3.98 4.37
N ASP A 123 15.87 4.44 4.95
CA ASP A 123 15.53 4.24 6.36
C ASP A 123 14.52 3.09 6.47
N PHE A 124 14.86 2.00 7.16
CA PHE A 124 13.99 0.82 7.34
C PHE A 124 13.38 0.76 8.74
N VAL A 125 12.12 0.34 8.85
CA VAL A 125 11.42 0.03 10.11
C VAL A 125 10.80 -1.36 9.99
N ASP A 126 11.16 -2.30 10.86
CA ASP A 126 10.65 -3.68 10.89
C ASP A 126 10.10 -4.05 12.28
N GLY A 127 8.96 -4.75 12.31
CA GLY A 127 8.44 -5.45 13.49
C GLY A 127 7.02 -5.08 13.95
N ASN A 128 6.11 -6.07 13.92
CA ASN A 128 4.94 -6.17 14.81
C ASN A 128 4.67 -7.66 15.11
N ARG A 129 4.60 -8.05 16.39
CA ARG A 129 4.31 -9.44 16.81
C ARG A 129 3.21 -9.48 17.89
N LEU A 130 2.19 -10.30 17.66
CA LEU A 130 1.29 -10.86 18.68
C LEU A 130 1.66 -12.34 18.86
N THR A 131 1.67 -12.86 20.09
CA THR A 131 2.13 -14.23 20.39
C THR A 131 0.98 -15.23 20.52
N ALA A 132 1.30 -16.51 20.28
CA ALA A 132 0.35 -17.63 20.22
C ALA A 132 -0.26 -17.99 21.59
N GLU A 133 0.32 -17.53 22.70
CA GLU A 133 -0.21 -17.79 24.04
C GLU A 133 -1.54 -17.08 24.33
N ALA A 134 -1.93 -16.07 23.53
CA ALA A 134 -3.12 -15.24 23.78
C ALA A 134 -4.46 -15.85 23.29
N LEU A 135 -4.45 -16.98 22.56
CA LEU A 135 -5.60 -17.45 21.77
C LEU A 135 -6.16 -18.83 22.21
N ALA A 136 -5.76 -19.37 23.36
CA ALA A 136 -5.87 -20.81 23.62
C ALA A 136 -7.18 -21.35 24.27
N ASP A 137 -8.30 -20.61 24.28
CA ASP A 137 -9.54 -21.12 24.90
C ASP A 137 -10.75 -20.96 23.95
N GLU A 138 -11.00 -21.99 23.13
CA GLU A 138 -12.00 -22.00 22.06
C GLU A 138 -13.43 -22.35 22.50
N GLU A 139 -13.62 -23.03 23.64
CA GLU A 139 -14.95 -23.53 24.06
C GLU A 139 -15.87 -22.41 24.61
N VAL A 140 -15.31 -21.30 25.08
CA VAL A 140 -16.06 -20.12 25.59
C VAL A 140 -16.47 -19.15 24.46
N LEU A 141 -15.81 -19.23 23.30
CA LEU A 141 -15.90 -18.21 22.25
C LEU A 141 -17.11 -18.38 21.31
N HIS A 142 -17.65 -19.59 21.20
CA HIS A 142 -18.62 -19.94 20.16
C HIS A 142 -19.93 -19.13 20.20
N ASP A 143 -20.38 -18.70 21.38
CA ASP A 143 -21.66 -17.97 21.56
C ASP A 143 -21.49 -16.48 21.91
N VAL A 144 -20.25 -15.98 21.98
CA VAL A 144 -19.91 -14.60 22.37
C VAL A 144 -19.15 -13.84 21.27
N VAL A 145 -18.54 -14.57 20.34
CA VAL A 145 -17.74 -13.98 19.26
C VAL A 145 -18.62 -13.56 18.08
N ARG A 146 -18.56 -12.26 17.77
CA ARG A 146 -19.04 -11.72 16.51
C ARG A 146 -17.88 -11.16 15.70
N LEU A 147 -18.04 -11.10 14.38
CA LEU A 147 -17.15 -10.34 13.54
C LEU A 147 -17.24 -8.85 13.89
N PHE A 148 -16.09 -8.17 13.86
CA PHE A 148 -16.06 -6.72 13.87
C PHE A 148 -16.79 -6.20 12.63
N SER A 149 -17.66 -5.21 12.81
CA SER A 149 -18.28 -4.44 11.73
C SER A 149 -17.22 -3.72 10.87
N PRO A 150 -17.53 -3.29 9.65
CA PRO A 150 -16.55 -2.59 8.82
C PRO A 150 -16.06 -1.29 9.47
N ARG A 151 -16.92 -0.60 10.25
CA ARG A 151 -16.52 0.63 10.97
C ARG A 151 -15.56 0.33 12.12
N GLU A 152 -15.76 -0.78 12.83
CA GLU A 152 -14.82 -1.22 13.88
C GLU A 152 -13.47 -1.59 13.30
N VAL A 153 -13.43 -2.33 12.17
CA VAL A 153 -12.18 -2.62 11.45
C VAL A 153 -11.50 -1.32 10.99
N ALA A 154 -12.25 -0.38 10.41
CA ALA A 154 -11.71 0.91 9.99
C ALA A 154 -11.15 1.72 11.18
N ASN A 155 -11.78 1.67 12.35
CA ASN A 155 -11.27 2.30 13.57
C ASN A 155 -9.96 1.67 14.05
N LEU A 156 -9.86 0.33 14.04
CA LEU A 156 -8.61 -0.38 14.36
C LEU A 156 -7.49 0.02 13.39
N MET A 157 -7.81 0.20 12.11
CA MET A 157 -6.91 0.71 11.08
C MET A 157 -6.70 2.23 11.14
N CYS A 158 -7.27 2.90 12.15
CA CYS A 158 -7.15 4.33 12.42
C CYS A 158 -7.69 5.26 11.33
N PHE A 159 -8.66 4.79 10.52
CA PHE A 159 -9.37 5.65 9.58
C PHE A 159 -10.22 6.69 10.31
N PRO A 160 -10.32 7.92 9.77
CA PRO A 160 -11.14 8.98 10.36
C PRO A 160 -12.63 8.58 10.41
N MET A 161 -13.40 9.24 11.29
CA MET A 161 -14.84 8.96 11.45
C MET A 161 -15.64 9.33 10.19
N GLU A 162 -15.13 10.28 9.41
CA GLU A 162 -15.68 10.74 8.16
C GLU A 162 -15.55 9.70 7.04
N PHE A 163 -14.60 8.76 7.17
CA PHE A 163 -14.42 7.68 6.20
C PHE A 163 -15.62 6.73 6.21
N LYS A 164 -16.26 6.55 5.05
CA LYS A 164 -17.55 5.86 4.92
C LYS A 164 -17.61 4.97 3.68
N ARG A 165 -18.46 3.95 3.76
CA ARG A 165 -18.86 3.10 2.62
C ARG A 165 -19.83 3.88 1.71
N PRO A 166 -19.66 3.84 0.38
CA PRO A 166 -20.72 4.23 -0.56
C PRO A 166 -21.97 3.37 -0.37
N ALA A 167 -23.17 3.94 -0.51
CA ALA A 167 -24.43 3.23 -0.27
C ALA A 167 -24.58 1.94 -1.13
N ASP A 168 -24.02 1.96 -2.33
CA ASP A 168 -24.07 0.93 -3.35
C ASP A 168 -22.81 0.02 -3.38
N ALA A 169 -21.94 0.10 -2.37
CA ALA A 169 -20.90 -0.89 -2.11
C ALA A 169 -21.35 -1.83 -0.99
N THR A 170 -20.95 -3.10 -0.98
CA THR A 170 -21.33 -4.05 0.08
C THR A 170 -20.34 -4.03 1.24
N ASP A 171 -20.75 -4.53 2.41
CA ASP A 171 -19.83 -4.68 3.55
C ASP A 171 -18.70 -5.67 3.24
N LYS A 172 -18.98 -6.74 2.47
CA LYS A 172 -17.95 -7.68 2.01
C LYS A 172 -16.87 -6.99 1.15
N GLN A 173 -17.29 -6.09 0.28
CA GLN A 173 -16.37 -5.28 -0.52
C GLN A 173 -15.53 -4.36 0.37
N LEU A 174 -16.16 -3.71 1.35
CA LEU A 174 -15.44 -2.84 2.27
C LEU A 174 -14.45 -3.60 3.16
N TYR A 175 -14.82 -4.77 3.69
CA TYR A 175 -13.89 -5.63 4.45
C TYR A 175 -12.67 -6.00 3.61
N ARG A 176 -12.86 -6.36 2.34
CA ARG A 176 -11.74 -6.67 1.45
C ARG A 176 -10.81 -5.47 1.25
N CYS A 177 -11.36 -4.28 1.07
CA CYS A 177 -10.57 -3.06 0.95
C CYS A 177 -9.84 -2.70 2.25
N LEU A 178 -10.51 -2.80 3.39
CA LEU A 178 -9.91 -2.54 4.71
C LEU A 178 -8.81 -3.56 5.05
N GLY A 179 -9.01 -4.84 4.72
CA GLY A 179 -8.02 -5.89 4.94
C GLY A 179 -6.77 -5.75 4.06
N ASN A 180 -6.86 -5.01 2.95
CA ASN A 180 -5.74 -4.64 2.09
C ASN A 180 -5.23 -3.22 2.36
N SER A 181 -5.71 -2.55 3.41
CA SER A 181 -5.31 -1.20 3.75
C SER A 181 -4.11 -1.18 4.69
N VAL A 182 -3.46 -0.03 4.78
CA VAL A 182 -2.45 0.31 5.79
C VAL A 182 -3.09 0.88 7.06
N ASN A 183 -2.38 0.79 8.19
CA ASN A 183 -2.78 1.49 9.41
C ASN A 183 -2.45 2.99 9.30
N VAL A 184 -3.47 3.85 9.29
CA VAL A 184 -3.34 5.29 9.02
C VAL A 184 -2.46 5.99 10.05
N ARG A 185 -2.50 5.58 11.33
CA ARG A 185 -1.72 6.20 12.41
C ARG A 185 -0.24 5.88 12.28
N VAL A 186 0.10 4.63 11.94
CA VAL A 186 1.49 4.21 11.70
C VAL A 186 2.07 4.98 10.51
N VAL A 187 1.36 5.00 9.38
CA VAL A 187 1.79 5.74 8.18
C VAL A 187 1.95 7.23 8.48
N ALA A 188 1.01 7.85 9.19
CA ALA A 188 1.10 9.26 9.57
C ALA A 188 2.34 9.57 10.43
N ALA A 189 2.69 8.68 11.37
CA ALA A 189 3.88 8.84 12.21
C ALA A 189 5.18 8.72 11.39
N LEU A 190 5.26 7.73 10.50
CA LEU A 190 6.42 7.52 9.63
C LEU A 190 6.60 8.67 8.62
N LEU A 191 5.50 9.12 7.98
CA LEU A 191 5.55 10.27 7.07
C LEU A 191 5.99 11.55 7.80
N SER A 192 5.54 11.76 9.04
CA SER A 192 6.00 12.90 9.84
C SER A 192 7.50 12.86 10.13
N LYS A 193 8.11 11.68 10.24
CA LYS A 193 9.57 11.53 10.37
C LYS A 193 10.25 11.80 9.02
N LEU A 194 9.77 11.18 7.95
CA LEU A 194 10.33 11.31 6.61
C LEU A 194 10.32 12.76 6.09
N LEU A 195 9.29 13.54 6.44
CA LEU A 195 9.11 14.92 5.97
C LEU A 195 9.81 15.97 6.83
N HIS A 196 10.23 15.63 8.05
CA HIS A 196 10.90 16.55 8.98
C HIS A 196 12.41 16.28 9.13
N ASN A 197 12.94 15.28 8.41
CA ASN A 197 14.37 15.09 8.15
C ASN A 197 14.78 15.90 6.90
#